data_AF-A0A7X5SBA1-F1
#
_entry.id   AF-A0A7X5SBA1-F1
#
_cell.length_a   1.000
_cell.length_b   1.000
_cell.length_c   1.000
_cell.angle_alpha   90.00
_cell.angle_beta   90.00
_cell.angle_gamma   90.00
#
_symmetry.space_group_name_H-M   'P 1'
#
loop_
_entity.id
_entity.type
_entity.pdbx_description
1 polymer ?
#
loop_
_entity_poly.entity_id
_entity_poly.type
_entity_poly.pdbx_seq_one_letter_code
_entity_poly.pdbx_strand_id
1 'polypeptide(L)'
;RWPGGCFADEYHWRDGVGAPAKRPVSVNTHWGGVEESNRFGTHEFMDFTELLGTQAYIAGNVGNAAPDEIAQWAEYMTAPTRSSLANERRANGRDAPWQVPYFGVGNELWGCGGNMRVEYAADVYRRYQTFVKAPANQKILKIAP
;
A
#
# COMPACT_ATOMS: atom_id res chain seq x y z
N ARG A 1 3.24 -10.77 2.45
CA ARG A 1 2.86 -9.46 3.03
C ARG A 1 3.98 -8.47 2.71
N TRP A 2 3.68 -7.28 2.19
CA TRP A 2 4.66 -6.25 1.79
C TRP A 2 4.00 -4.86 1.82
N PRO A 3 4.73 -3.75 2.04
CA PRO A 3 6.18 -3.65 2.30
C PRO A 3 6.58 -3.96 3.74
N GLY A 4 5.58 -4.02 4.64
CA GLY A 4 5.64 -4.75 5.90
C GLY A 4 6.27 -4.01 7.07
N GLY A 5 5.97 -4.56 8.26
CA GLY A 5 6.52 -4.10 9.54
C GLY A 5 6.37 -2.60 9.75
N CYS A 6 7.31 -2.04 10.50
CA CYS A 6 7.40 -0.60 10.73
C CYS A 6 7.58 0.22 9.46
N PHE A 7 8.22 -0.32 8.42
CA PHE A 7 8.42 0.39 7.16
C PHE A 7 7.08 0.72 6.47
N ALA A 8 6.07 -0.14 6.59
CA ALA A 8 4.76 0.09 5.96
C ALA A 8 4.04 1.35 6.49
N ASP A 9 4.24 1.73 7.76
CA ASP A 9 3.63 2.93 8.35
C ASP A 9 4.45 4.22 8.14
N GLU A 10 5.55 4.12 7.38
CA GLU A 10 6.29 5.27 6.85
C GLU A 10 6.38 5.26 5.31
N TYR A 11 5.85 4.22 4.67
CA TYR A 11 5.91 4.06 3.23
C TYR A 11 4.80 4.87 2.55
N HIS A 12 5.19 5.73 1.62
CA HIS A 12 4.28 6.44 0.73
C HIS A 12 4.27 5.78 -0.65
N TRP A 13 3.15 5.16 -1.04
CA TRP A 13 3.15 4.25 -2.19
C TRP A 13 3.48 4.92 -3.53
N ARG A 14 3.26 6.23 -3.62
CA ARG A 14 3.59 7.03 -4.80
C ARG A 14 5.09 7.10 -5.07
N ASP A 15 5.91 6.96 -4.03
CA ASP A 15 7.37 6.94 -4.16
C ASP A 15 7.85 5.70 -4.93
N GLY A 16 7.09 4.61 -4.87
CA GLY A 16 7.38 3.33 -5.54
C GLY A 16 6.69 3.12 -6.88
N VAL A 17 6.15 4.15 -7.54
CA VAL A 17 5.54 4.03 -8.89
C VAL A 17 6.12 5.08 -9.86
N GLY A 18 5.84 4.91 -11.16
CA GLY A 18 6.43 5.76 -12.19
C GLY A 18 7.84 5.33 -12.60
N ALA A 19 8.46 6.19 -13.43
CA ALA A 19 9.78 5.94 -14.00
C ALA A 19 10.83 5.80 -12.87
N PRO A 20 11.62 4.70 -12.82
CA PRO A 20 12.54 4.44 -11.72
C PRO A 20 13.50 5.59 -11.40
N ALA A 21 14.03 6.28 -12.42
CA ALA A 21 14.96 7.40 -12.24
C ALA A 21 14.33 8.66 -11.63
N LYS A 22 13.00 8.72 -11.50
CA LYS A 22 12.25 9.82 -10.88
C LYS A 22 11.70 9.46 -9.50
N ARG A 23 11.87 8.22 -9.06
CA ARG A 23 11.44 7.78 -7.73
C ARG A 23 12.37 8.42 -6.69
N PRO A 24 11.83 8.98 -5.60
CA PRO A 24 12.66 9.59 -4.57
C PRO A 24 13.44 8.50 -3.83
N VAL A 25 14.63 8.88 -3.34
CA VAL A 25 15.35 8.09 -2.35
C VAL A 25 14.85 8.51 -0.97
N SER A 26 14.32 7.57 -0.21
CA SER A 26 13.89 7.78 1.18
C SER A 26 14.90 7.19 2.16
N VAL A 27 14.70 7.44 3.46
CA VAL A 27 15.55 6.85 4.52
C VAL A 27 14.77 5.73 5.19
N ASN A 28 15.37 4.54 5.27
CA ASN A 28 14.83 3.45 6.07
C ASN A 28 15.20 3.66 7.54
N THR A 29 14.40 4.46 8.24
CA THR A 29 14.64 4.95 9.61
C THR A 29 14.80 3.82 10.63
N HIS A 30 13.98 2.77 10.51
CA HIS A 30 13.92 1.66 11.45
C HIS A 30 15.04 0.64 11.25
N TRP A 31 15.59 0.54 10.04
CA TRP A 31 16.52 -0.53 9.66
C TRP A 31 17.87 0.03 9.20
N GLY A 32 18.56 0.72 10.12
CA GLY A 32 19.94 1.18 9.91
C GLY A 32 20.08 2.56 9.27
N GLY A 33 18.98 3.27 9.00
CA GLY A 33 19.02 4.62 8.42
C GLY A 33 19.60 4.65 7.01
N VAL A 34 19.55 3.52 6.29
CA VAL A 34 20.09 3.39 4.94
C VAL A 34 19.15 4.01 3.91
N GLU A 35 19.69 4.32 2.75
CA GLU A 35 18.91 4.79 1.60
C GLU A 35 17.99 3.69 1.06
N GLU A 36 16.72 4.03 0.85
CA GLU A 36 15.75 3.23 0.11
C GLU A 36 15.48 3.90 -1.23
N SER A 37 15.90 3.23 -2.31
CA SER A 37 15.78 3.74 -3.68
C SER A 37 14.36 3.75 -4.25
N ASN A 38 13.43 3.03 -3.60
CA ASN A 38 12.08 2.72 -4.10
C ASN A 38 12.09 2.04 -5.48
N ARG A 39 13.21 1.40 -5.87
CA ARG A 39 13.32 0.68 -7.14
C ARG A 39 12.39 -0.53 -7.19
N PHE A 40 12.14 -1.15 -6.05
CA PHE A 40 11.13 -2.18 -5.89
C PHE A 40 9.89 -1.58 -5.23
N GLY A 41 8.88 -1.27 -6.03
CA GLY A 41 7.64 -0.66 -5.56
C GLY A 41 6.41 -1.48 -5.94
N THR A 42 5.29 -0.80 -6.16
CA THR A 42 3.99 -1.48 -6.35
C THR A 42 3.99 -2.40 -7.56
N HIS A 43 4.50 -1.94 -8.71
CA HIS A 43 4.51 -2.74 -9.94
C HIS A 43 5.40 -3.97 -9.77
N GLU A 44 6.62 -3.76 -9.27
CA GLU A 44 7.58 -4.85 -9.09
C GLU A 44 7.07 -5.91 -8.09
N PHE A 45 6.44 -5.50 -6.98
CA PHE A 45 5.86 -6.43 -6.02
C PHE A 45 4.67 -7.20 -6.60
N MET A 46 3.74 -6.52 -7.23
CA MET A 46 2.53 -7.17 -7.74
C MET A 46 2.85 -8.15 -8.88
N ASP A 47 3.74 -7.76 -9.80
CA ASP A 47 4.18 -8.66 -10.88
C ASP A 47 4.99 -9.84 -10.33
N PHE A 48 5.78 -9.64 -9.26
CA PHE A 48 6.45 -10.72 -8.56
C PHE A 48 5.46 -11.72 -7.94
N THR A 49 4.33 -11.26 -7.40
CA THR A 49 3.29 -12.18 -6.89
C THR A 49 2.66 -13.01 -8.00
N GLU A 50 2.43 -12.42 -9.19
CA GLU A 50 1.92 -13.15 -10.35
C GLU A 50 2.94 -14.18 -10.85
N LEU A 51 4.23 -13.82 -10.93
CA LEU A 51 5.31 -14.74 -11.31
C LEU A 51 5.37 -15.96 -10.40
N LEU A 52 5.19 -15.77 -9.09
CA LEU A 52 5.18 -16.86 -8.11
C LEU A 52 3.85 -17.63 -8.06
N GLY A 53 2.80 -17.17 -8.75
CA GLY A 53 1.45 -17.72 -8.61
C GLY A 53 0.89 -17.60 -7.18
N THR A 54 1.30 -16.56 -6.44
CA THR A 54 0.89 -16.34 -5.05
C THR A 54 -0.04 -15.15 -4.92
N GLN A 55 -0.55 -14.93 -3.70
CA GLN A 55 -1.49 -13.85 -3.41
C GLN A 55 -0.78 -12.64 -2.80
N ALA A 56 -1.16 -11.46 -3.27
CA ALA A 56 -0.72 -10.21 -2.68
C ALA A 56 -1.41 -9.97 -1.32
N TYR A 57 -0.59 -9.63 -0.33
CA TYR A 57 -1.04 -9.02 0.93
C TYR A 57 -0.30 -7.71 1.11
N ILE A 58 -1.02 -6.61 0.88
CA ILE A 58 -0.51 -5.24 1.00
C ILE A 58 -0.69 -4.74 2.45
N ALA A 59 0.34 -4.14 3.02
CA ALA A 59 0.28 -3.41 4.28
C ALA A 59 0.20 -1.90 3.97
N GLY A 60 -0.95 -1.28 4.24
CA GLY A 60 -1.18 0.13 4.00
C GLY A 60 -0.80 0.99 5.20
N ASN A 61 -0.23 2.15 4.91
CA ASN A 61 0.20 3.13 5.90
C ASN A 61 -1.00 3.78 6.60
N VAL A 62 -1.01 3.70 7.93
CA VAL A 62 -1.96 4.41 8.79
C VAL A 62 -1.23 5.33 9.78
N GLY A 63 -0.02 4.96 10.19
CA GLY A 63 0.74 5.70 11.19
C GLY A 63 1.00 7.15 10.81
N ASN A 64 1.51 7.42 9.60
CA ASN A 64 1.90 8.78 9.18
C ASN A 64 1.18 9.31 7.93
N ALA A 65 0.32 8.50 7.29
CA ALA A 65 -0.43 8.87 6.09
C ALA A 65 -1.89 9.23 6.38
N ALA A 66 -2.49 10.07 5.54
CA ALA A 66 -3.92 10.34 5.58
C ALA A 66 -4.73 9.20 4.91
N PRO A 67 -6.02 9.00 5.26
CA PRO A 67 -6.82 7.87 4.75
C PRO A 67 -6.99 7.82 3.24
N ASP A 68 -6.89 8.96 2.55
CA ASP A 68 -7.01 9.03 1.10
C ASP A 68 -5.84 8.33 0.40
N GLU A 69 -4.67 8.25 1.03
CA GLU A 69 -3.49 7.64 0.44
C GLU A 69 -3.71 6.14 0.17
N ILE A 70 -4.13 5.38 1.18
CA ILE A 70 -4.44 3.95 1.01
C ILE A 70 -5.69 3.70 0.16
N ALA A 71 -6.62 4.67 0.12
CA ALA A 71 -7.80 4.60 -0.75
C ALA A 71 -7.39 4.72 -2.23
N GLN A 72 -6.54 5.70 -2.55
CA GLN A 72 -5.97 5.88 -3.89
C GLN A 72 -5.11 4.68 -4.28
N TRP A 73 -4.34 4.11 -3.36
CA TRP A 73 -3.50 2.96 -3.65
C TRP A 73 -4.32 1.72 -4.04
N ALA A 74 -5.40 1.45 -3.28
CA ALA A 74 -6.35 0.40 -3.61
C ALA A 74 -6.98 0.64 -4.99
N GLU A 75 -7.41 1.87 -5.31
CA GLU A 75 -7.94 2.20 -6.64
C GLU A 75 -6.90 1.97 -7.74
N TYR A 76 -5.69 2.49 -7.56
CA TYR A 76 -4.59 2.36 -8.52
C TYR A 76 -4.34 0.90 -8.88
N MET A 77 -4.28 0.00 -7.88
CA MET A 77 -4.02 -1.42 -8.11
C MET A 77 -5.22 -2.18 -8.72
N THR A 78 -6.45 -1.83 -8.32
CA THR A 78 -7.63 -2.71 -8.55
C THR A 78 -8.66 -2.18 -9.54
N ALA A 79 -8.66 -0.88 -9.86
CA ALA A 79 -9.72 -0.27 -10.66
C ALA A 79 -9.68 -0.71 -12.13
N PRO A 80 -10.77 -1.32 -12.65
CA PRO A 80 -10.90 -1.70 -14.06
C PRO A 80 -11.34 -0.53 -14.96
N THR A 81 -11.74 0.60 -14.37
CA THR A 81 -12.30 1.75 -15.08
C THR A 81 -11.19 2.59 -15.76
N ARG A 82 -11.59 3.73 -16.35
CA ARG A 82 -10.69 4.73 -16.94
C ARG A 82 -10.46 5.93 -16.01
N SER A 83 -10.52 5.74 -14.70
CA SER A 83 -10.17 6.80 -13.74
C SER A 83 -8.71 7.24 -13.92
N SER A 84 -8.36 8.43 -13.42
CA SER A 84 -6.99 8.95 -13.53
C SER A 84 -5.97 8.01 -12.90
N LEU A 85 -6.25 7.42 -11.73
CA LEU A 85 -5.37 6.46 -11.08
C LEU A 85 -5.23 5.15 -11.85
N ALA A 86 -6.33 4.64 -12.40
CA ALA A 86 -6.27 3.46 -13.26
C ALA A 86 -5.43 3.74 -14.51
N ASN A 87 -5.61 4.91 -15.16
CA ASN A 87 -4.83 5.29 -16.33
C ASN A 87 -3.36 5.56 -15.98
N GLU A 88 -3.05 6.06 -14.78
CA GLU A 88 -1.68 6.19 -14.28
C GLU A 88 -1.01 4.81 -14.17
N ARG A 89 -1.72 3.79 -13.64
CA ARG A 89 -1.23 2.40 -13.64
C ARG A 89 -0.92 1.90 -15.06
N ARG A 90 -1.81 2.17 -16.02
CA ARG A 90 -1.60 1.80 -17.44
C ARG A 90 -0.39 2.47 -18.04
N ALA A 91 -0.23 3.78 -17.80
CA ALA A 91 0.92 4.55 -18.26
C ALA A 91 2.24 4.02 -17.67
N ASN A 92 2.19 3.44 -16.47
CA ASN A 92 3.31 2.80 -15.82
C ASN A 92 3.55 1.35 -16.25
N GLY A 93 2.83 0.85 -17.27
CA GLY A 93 3.11 -0.44 -17.92
C GLY A 93 2.15 -1.58 -17.56
N ARG A 94 1.15 -1.32 -16.69
CA ARG A 94 0.17 -2.35 -16.31
C ARG A 94 -1.25 -1.98 -16.75
N ASP A 95 -1.73 -2.61 -17.82
CA ASP A 95 -3.08 -2.35 -18.34
C ASP A 95 -4.18 -2.90 -17.41
N ALA A 96 -4.21 -4.22 -17.23
CA ALA A 96 -5.21 -4.90 -16.40
C ALA A 96 -4.97 -4.65 -14.90
N PRO A 97 -6.02 -4.54 -14.06
CA PRO A 97 -5.85 -4.50 -12.62
C PRO A 97 -5.18 -5.76 -12.08
N TRP A 98 -4.58 -5.66 -10.90
CA TRP A 98 -4.16 -6.83 -10.12
C TRP A 98 -5.27 -7.28 -9.16
N GLN A 99 -5.11 -8.49 -8.63
CA GLN A 99 -5.90 -8.98 -7.50
C GLN A 99 -5.22 -8.58 -6.19
N VAL A 100 -5.97 -7.95 -5.27
CA VAL A 100 -5.48 -7.60 -3.93
C VAL A 100 -6.40 -8.25 -2.89
N PRO A 101 -6.26 -9.56 -2.65
CA PRO A 101 -7.18 -10.29 -1.77
C PRO A 101 -7.06 -9.85 -0.30
N TYR A 102 -5.89 -9.38 0.14
CA TYR A 102 -5.64 -8.99 1.54
C TYR A 102 -5.03 -7.58 1.62
N PHE A 103 -5.59 -6.76 2.52
CA PHE A 103 -5.10 -5.41 2.78
C PHE A 103 -5.05 -5.15 4.30
N GLY A 104 -3.85 -4.89 4.81
CA GLY A 104 -3.60 -4.54 6.21
C GLY A 104 -3.77 -3.03 6.38
N VAL A 105 -4.57 -2.62 7.36
CA VAL A 105 -4.87 -1.22 7.62
C VAL A 105 -4.06 -0.79 8.84
N GLY A 106 -2.82 -0.36 8.60
CA GLY A 106 -1.78 -0.11 9.60
C GLY A 106 -0.98 -1.36 9.94
N ASN A 107 0.12 -1.19 10.66
CA ASN A 107 0.91 -2.29 11.22
C ASN A 107 1.51 -1.89 12.59
N GLU A 108 1.39 -2.75 13.60
CA GLU A 108 2.01 -2.51 14.92
C GLU A 108 1.70 -1.10 15.46
N LEU A 109 0.44 -0.67 15.33
CA LEU A 109 0.01 0.69 15.69
C LEU A 109 0.27 1.02 17.17
N TRP A 110 0.39 -0.01 18.01
CA TRP A 110 0.78 0.10 19.42
C TRP A 110 2.27 0.43 19.66
N GLY A 111 3.11 0.32 18.63
CA GLY A 111 4.54 0.57 18.67
C GLY A 111 4.96 1.53 17.55
N CYS A 112 5.78 1.05 16.61
CA CYS A 112 6.33 1.89 15.54
C CYS A 112 5.28 2.55 14.64
N GLY A 113 4.08 1.95 14.50
CA GLY A 113 2.98 2.52 13.73
C GLY A 113 2.26 3.70 14.38
N GLY A 114 2.74 4.24 15.50
CA GLY A 114 2.23 5.47 16.11
C GLY A 114 2.01 5.44 17.63
N ASN A 115 2.50 4.42 18.34
CA ASN A 115 2.38 4.25 19.80
C ASN A 115 0.96 4.47 20.33
N MET A 116 -0.02 3.96 19.58
CA MET A 116 -1.45 4.16 19.83
C MET A 116 -1.94 3.20 20.91
N ARG A 117 -2.75 3.72 21.85
CA ARG A 117 -3.58 2.85 22.69
C ARG A 117 -4.59 2.10 21.82
N VAL A 118 -5.00 0.91 22.25
CA VAL A 118 -5.91 0.05 21.47
C VAL A 118 -7.25 0.73 21.17
N GLU A 119 -7.78 1.54 22.08
CA GLU A 119 -9.06 2.24 21.86
C GLU A 119 -8.93 3.26 20.73
N TYR A 120 -7.81 3.98 20.69
CA TYR A 120 -7.53 4.95 19.63
C TYR A 120 -7.26 4.24 18.30
N ALA A 121 -6.44 3.19 18.31
CA ALA A 121 -6.15 2.39 17.12
C ALA A 121 -7.44 1.79 16.50
N ALA A 122 -8.41 1.39 17.33
CA ALA A 122 -9.70 0.91 16.84
C ALA A 122 -10.50 1.99 16.10
N ASP A 123 -10.53 3.22 16.62
CA ASP A 123 -11.20 4.34 15.95
C ASP A 123 -10.49 4.74 14.65
N VAL A 124 -9.16 4.77 14.66
CA VAL A 124 -8.33 5.00 13.47
C VAL A 124 -8.58 3.91 12.43
N TYR A 125 -8.52 2.63 12.81
CA TYR A 125 -8.82 1.51 11.91
C TYR A 125 -10.20 1.66 11.26
N ARG A 126 -11.25 1.91 12.06
CA ARG A 126 -12.63 2.10 11.56
C ARG A 126 -12.73 3.24 10.56
N ARG A 127 -12.01 4.35 10.79
CA ARG A 127 -11.94 5.46 9.84
C ARG A 127 -11.26 5.05 8.54
N TYR A 128 -10.04 4.52 8.61
CA TYR A 128 -9.21 4.25 7.44
C TYR A 128 -9.80 3.14 6.57
N GLN A 129 -10.27 2.05 7.19
CA GLN A 129 -10.83 0.91 6.48
C GLN A 129 -12.06 1.29 5.64
N THR A 130 -12.80 2.33 6.02
CA THR A 130 -14.00 2.80 5.28
C THR A 130 -13.64 3.23 3.85
N PHE A 131 -12.45 3.80 3.66
CA PHE A 131 -12.06 4.39 2.37
C PHE A 131 -11.36 3.39 1.44
N VAL A 132 -10.88 2.25 1.96
CA VAL A 132 -10.39 1.13 1.14
C VAL A 132 -11.60 0.44 0.48
N LYS A 133 -11.89 0.74 -0.78
CA LYS A 133 -13.02 0.15 -1.51
C LYS A 133 -12.56 -0.90 -2.51
N ALA A 134 -13.24 -2.04 -2.51
CA ALA A 134 -13.07 -3.04 -3.54
C ALA A 134 -13.95 -2.68 -4.75
N PRO A 135 -13.45 -2.78 -5.99
CA PRO A 135 -14.30 -2.68 -7.17
C PRO A 135 -15.19 -3.92 -7.28
N ALA A 136 -16.28 -3.83 -8.06
CA ALA A 136 -17.31 -4.88 -8.11
C ALA A 136 -16.81 -6.28 -8.52
N ASN A 137 -15.66 -6.37 -9.20
CA ASN A 137 -15.09 -7.60 -9.74
C ASN A 137 -14.10 -8.31 -8.81
N GLN A 138 -13.79 -7.78 -7.62
CA GLN A 138 -12.98 -8.47 -6.61
C GLN A 138 -13.40 -8.11 -5.18
N LYS A 139 -12.95 -8.89 -4.19
CA LYS A 139 -13.13 -8.59 -2.78
C LYS A 139 -11.77 -8.34 -2.14
N ILE A 140 -11.72 -7.37 -1.23
CA ILE A 140 -10.52 -7.06 -0.43
C ILE A 140 -10.85 -7.38 1.03
N LEU A 141 -10.19 -8.37 1.61
CA LEU A 141 -10.26 -8.63 3.05
C LEU A 141 -9.37 -7.63 3.78
N LYS A 142 -9.99 -6.77 4.61
CA LYS A 142 -9.31 -5.75 5.40
C LYS A 142 -8.92 -6.33 6.76
N ILE A 143 -7.65 -6.22 7.12
CA ILE A 143 -7.06 -6.82 8.32
C ILE A 143 -6.55 -5.70 9.20
N ALA A 144 -6.79 -5.79 10.51
CA ALA A 144 -6.16 -4.95 11.55
C ALA A 144 -4.96 -5.74 12.12
N PRO A 145 -3.72 -5.48 11.67
CA PRO A 145 -2.55 -6.29 11.99
C PRO A 145 -1.80 -5.83 13.24
#